data_AF-A0A9X3XD04-F1
#
_entry.id   AF-A0A9X3XD04-F1
#
_cell.length_a   1.000
_cell.length_b   1.000
_cell.length_c   1.000
_cell.angle_alpha   90.00
_cell.angle_beta   90.00
_cell.angle_gamma   90.00
#
_symmetry.space_group_name_H-M   'P 1'
#
loop_
_entity.id
_entity.type
_entity.pdbx_description
1 polymer ?
#
loop_
_entity_poly.entity_id
_entity_poly.type
_entity_poly.pdbx_seq_one_letter_code
_entity_poly.pdbx_strand_id
1 'polypeptide(L)'
;MSSLCPPGTCAPKSPQSWEGPIALYYGPDFGAPPCPETAPTLVFEGWPEPDPIACETCSCDWPVGTCSPPTTWTVSAGSCSDLGVNTNFDAPTNWDGSCTANTSIQEGKTCGGVPCVGAITIDPPVIEEQPCTPHGNGDPIPGPAHFTAGDAFGPFGRACTGAPWPACGQEEKVCVPKPPSFETCIMREGDEACPEGWPIKHLLYGEVNDQRECTACTCSAPSGGSCTAFVALHDDSACVTLRGSNIVHAGDPTLCMDLSPGAGLAAKSATLLTYERGTCTPEGGQAVGELVLSNARTFCCLDASAT
;
A
#
# COMPACT_ATOMS: atom_id res chain seq x y z
N MET A 1 0.56 -28.90 63.11
CA MET A 1 1.71 -28.98 62.19
C MET A 1 1.44 -28.13 60.95
N SER A 2 1.02 -26.89 61.18
CA SER A 2 0.73 -25.88 60.17
C SER A 2 1.75 -24.76 60.36
N SER A 3 2.16 -24.07 59.29
CA SER A 3 3.11 -22.94 59.27
C SER A 3 4.59 -23.30 59.02
N LEU A 4 4.94 -23.83 57.84
CA LEU A 4 6.31 -23.70 57.29
C LEU A 4 6.39 -22.72 56.11
N CYS A 5 5.28 -22.06 55.75
CA CYS A 5 5.26 -21.12 54.63
C CYS A 5 4.26 -19.94 54.75
N PRO A 6 4.19 -19.15 55.84
CA PRO A 6 3.41 -17.90 55.82
C PRO A 6 4.29 -16.72 55.35
N PRO A 7 3.89 -15.88 54.36
CA PRO A 7 2.64 -15.87 53.57
C PRO A 7 2.78 -16.50 52.16
N GLY A 8 3.51 -17.61 52.01
CA GLY A 8 3.73 -18.29 50.73
C GLY A 8 2.83 -19.52 50.49
N THR A 9 3.02 -20.15 49.34
CA THR A 9 2.34 -21.40 48.93
C THR A 9 3.37 -22.54 48.81
N CYS A 10 2.99 -23.79 49.04
CA CYS A 10 3.89 -24.92 48.72
C CYS A 10 3.76 -25.32 47.26
N ALA A 11 4.85 -25.19 46.49
CA ALA A 11 4.88 -25.54 45.07
C ALA A 11 5.85 -26.69 44.76
N PRO A 12 5.68 -27.40 43.63
CA PRO A 12 6.67 -28.34 43.14
C PRO A 12 8.04 -27.68 42.99
N LYS A 13 9.12 -28.39 43.32
CA LYS A 13 10.48 -27.92 43.05
C LYS A 13 10.69 -27.72 41.54
N SER A 14 11.53 -26.76 41.15
CA SER A 14 11.92 -26.60 39.75
C SER A 14 12.60 -27.89 39.23
N PRO A 15 12.28 -28.35 38.01
CA PRO A 15 13.03 -29.44 37.39
C PRO A 15 14.51 -29.06 37.18
N GLN A 16 15.39 -30.06 37.04
CA GLN A 16 16.85 -29.84 37.01
C GLN A 16 17.35 -28.88 35.90
N SER A 17 16.62 -28.76 34.79
CA SER A 17 16.94 -27.87 33.66
C SER A 17 16.28 -26.48 33.74
N TRP A 18 15.55 -26.20 34.82
CA TRP A 18 14.82 -24.95 35.01
C TRP A 18 15.37 -24.19 36.21
N GLU A 19 15.60 -22.91 36.01
CA GLU A 19 16.02 -21.99 37.04
C GLU A 19 14.82 -21.46 37.80
N GLY A 20 15.00 -21.23 39.09
CA GLY A 20 13.96 -20.67 39.92
C GLY A 20 14.06 -21.15 41.35
N PRO A 21 13.17 -20.65 42.19
CA PRO A 21 11.98 -19.88 41.84
C PRO A 21 12.27 -18.41 41.46
N ILE A 22 11.41 -17.85 40.61
CA ILE A 22 11.46 -16.50 40.04
C ILE A 22 10.19 -15.75 40.44
N ALA A 23 10.34 -14.48 40.82
CA ALA A 23 9.23 -13.54 40.91
C ALA A 23 9.14 -12.80 39.56
N LEU A 24 8.07 -13.02 38.80
CA LEU A 24 7.82 -12.38 37.51
C LEU A 24 6.72 -11.33 37.62
N TYR A 25 7.04 -10.08 37.31
CA TYR A 25 6.04 -9.09 36.95
C TYR A 25 5.76 -9.21 35.45
N TYR A 26 4.50 -9.23 35.04
CA TYR A 26 4.09 -9.14 33.64
C TYR A 26 2.95 -8.13 33.51
N GLY A 27 3.19 -7.03 32.79
CA GLY A 27 2.26 -5.92 32.70
C GLY A 27 2.86 -4.71 31.98
N PRO A 28 2.26 -3.52 32.08
CA PRO A 28 2.81 -2.31 31.47
C PRO A 28 4.21 -1.97 31.99
N ASP A 29 5.12 -1.57 31.10
CA ASP A 29 6.46 -1.11 31.50
C ASP A 29 6.38 0.12 32.42
N PHE A 30 5.51 1.08 32.09
CA PHE A 30 5.22 2.23 32.93
C PHE A 30 4.57 1.79 34.24
N GLY A 31 5.36 1.81 35.31
CA GLY A 31 4.92 1.40 36.64
C GLY A 31 5.30 -0.02 37.01
N ALA A 32 6.16 -0.69 36.24
CA ALA A 32 6.75 -1.97 36.63
C ALA A 32 7.41 -1.84 38.03
N PRO A 33 6.93 -2.58 39.04
CA PRO A 33 7.43 -2.48 40.41
C PRO A 33 8.90 -2.95 40.48
N PRO A 34 9.72 -2.38 41.39
CA PRO A 34 11.07 -2.88 41.61
C PRO A 34 11.02 -4.33 42.12
N CYS A 35 12.15 -5.04 41.98
CA CYS A 35 12.28 -6.38 42.54
C CYS A 35 11.94 -6.40 44.05
N PRO A 36 11.10 -7.35 44.51
CA PRO A 36 10.65 -7.39 45.90
C PRO A 36 11.78 -7.83 46.84
N GLU A 37 11.70 -7.48 48.12
CA GLU A 37 12.74 -7.83 49.11
C GLU A 37 13.01 -9.34 49.22
N THR A 38 12.00 -10.17 48.96
CA THR A 38 12.10 -11.64 48.95
C THR A 38 12.87 -12.18 47.74
N ALA A 39 12.96 -11.40 46.67
CA ALA A 39 13.68 -11.72 45.43
C ALA A 39 14.35 -10.44 44.90
N PRO A 40 15.39 -9.91 45.58
CA PRO A 40 15.89 -8.56 45.32
C PRO A 40 16.80 -8.45 44.09
N THR A 41 17.18 -9.58 43.49
CA THR A 41 18.15 -9.59 42.37
C THR A 41 17.40 -9.61 41.05
N LEU A 42 17.55 -8.57 40.24
CA LEU A 42 17.07 -8.55 38.86
C LEU A 42 17.86 -9.55 38.02
N VAL A 43 17.18 -10.42 37.28
CA VAL A 43 17.82 -11.43 36.42
C VAL A 43 17.44 -11.32 34.96
N PHE A 44 16.28 -10.74 34.66
CA PHE A 44 15.85 -10.54 33.28
C PHE A 44 14.80 -9.45 33.17
N GLU A 45 14.88 -8.68 32.10
CA GLU A 45 13.83 -7.78 31.62
C GLU A 45 13.65 -8.04 30.13
N GLY A 46 12.41 -7.97 29.65
CA GLY A 46 12.13 -8.22 28.24
C GLY A 46 10.69 -8.00 27.87
N TRP A 47 10.43 -8.13 26.58
CA TRP A 47 9.13 -7.90 25.96
C TRP A 47 8.65 -9.18 25.27
N PRO A 48 7.34 -9.40 25.16
CA PRO A 48 6.82 -10.46 24.30
C PRO A 48 7.09 -10.13 22.84
N GLU A 49 6.90 -11.12 21.97
CA GLU A 49 6.87 -10.91 20.53
C GLU A 49 5.76 -9.89 20.18
N PRO A 50 6.07 -8.82 19.40
CA PRO A 50 5.05 -7.89 18.96
C PRO A 50 4.03 -8.57 18.06
N ASP A 51 2.80 -8.04 18.06
CA ASP A 51 1.76 -8.53 17.17
C ASP A 51 2.20 -8.47 15.70
N PRO A 52 1.68 -9.35 14.83
CA PRO A 52 1.91 -9.27 13.39
C PRO A 52 1.48 -7.90 12.84
N ILE A 53 2.31 -7.32 11.97
CA ILE A 53 1.95 -6.10 11.26
C ILE A 53 0.78 -6.38 10.29
N ALA A 54 -0.26 -5.55 10.37
CA ALA A 54 -1.40 -5.61 9.46
C ALA A 54 -1.33 -4.38 8.55
N CYS A 55 -0.86 -4.58 7.31
CA CYS A 55 -0.85 -3.52 6.31
C CYS A 55 -2.19 -3.43 5.59
N GLU A 56 -2.66 -2.20 5.42
CA GLU A 56 -3.95 -1.93 4.79
C GLU A 56 -3.85 -2.00 3.27
N THR A 57 -4.93 -2.41 2.62
CA THR A 57 -5.00 -2.50 1.16
C THR A 57 -5.01 -1.12 0.52
N CYS A 58 -4.12 -0.88 -0.43
CA CYS A 58 -4.09 0.35 -1.20
C CYS A 58 -5.26 0.44 -2.19
N SER A 59 -5.72 1.67 -2.43
CA SER A 59 -6.73 2.00 -3.43
C SER A 59 -6.35 3.29 -4.16
N CYS A 60 -6.96 3.51 -5.32
CA CYS A 60 -6.73 4.71 -6.13
C CYS A 60 -8.08 5.35 -6.43
N ASP A 61 -8.11 6.68 -6.42
CA ASP A 61 -9.23 7.41 -7.01
C ASP A 61 -9.28 7.21 -8.53
N TRP A 62 -10.40 7.62 -9.11
CA TRP A 62 -10.51 7.72 -10.57
C TRP A 62 -9.64 8.85 -11.11
N PRO A 63 -9.03 8.68 -12.30
CA PRO A 63 -8.32 9.76 -12.94
C PRO A 63 -9.29 10.87 -13.37
N VAL A 64 -8.84 12.10 -13.25
CA VAL A 64 -9.54 13.27 -13.79
C VAL A 64 -8.91 13.63 -15.11
N GLY A 65 -9.72 13.70 -16.16
CA GLY A 65 -9.22 13.98 -17.49
C GLY A 65 -10.30 14.32 -18.48
N THR A 66 -9.87 14.58 -19.70
CA THR A 66 -10.72 14.93 -20.84
C THR A 66 -10.23 14.21 -22.09
N CYS A 67 -11.06 14.23 -23.11
CA CYS A 67 -10.61 13.93 -24.46
C CYS A 67 -10.50 15.20 -25.29
N SER A 68 -9.39 15.34 -26.00
CA SER A 68 -9.13 16.41 -26.96
C SER A 68 -9.37 15.91 -28.39
N PRO A 69 -10.03 16.68 -29.27
CA PRO A 69 -10.22 16.29 -30.66
C PRO A 69 -8.88 16.24 -31.42
N PRO A 70 -8.82 15.55 -32.57
CA PRO A 70 -7.65 15.57 -33.43
C PRO A 70 -7.28 16.99 -33.85
N THR A 71 -6.04 17.40 -33.60
CA THR A 71 -5.55 18.73 -34.00
C THR A 71 -4.60 18.68 -35.19
N THR A 72 -3.92 17.56 -35.42
CA THR A 72 -3.06 17.33 -36.59
C THR A 72 -3.88 16.81 -37.77
N TRP A 73 -3.93 17.60 -38.84
CA TRP A 73 -4.62 17.25 -40.08
C TRP A 73 -3.70 17.65 -41.23
N THR A 74 -3.18 16.68 -41.97
CA THR A 74 -2.23 16.94 -43.06
C THR A 74 -2.81 16.49 -44.38
N VAL A 75 -2.88 17.42 -45.32
CA VAL A 75 -3.28 17.15 -46.70
C VAL A 75 -2.04 16.84 -47.53
N SER A 76 -2.12 15.81 -48.36
CA SER A 76 -1.04 15.36 -49.24
C SER A 76 -1.47 15.46 -50.69
N ALA A 77 -0.56 15.87 -51.58
CA ALA A 77 -0.79 15.91 -53.02
C ALA A 77 -0.87 14.51 -53.68
N GLY A 78 -0.41 13.46 -52.97
CA GLY A 78 -0.47 12.06 -53.39
C GLY A 78 -1.69 11.32 -52.83
N SER A 79 -1.73 10.00 -52.98
CA SER A 79 -2.77 9.14 -52.37
C SER A 79 -2.30 8.59 -51.01
N CYS A 80 -3.17 7.90 -50.29
CA CYS A 80 -2.82 7.21 -49.05
C CYS A 80 -1.75 6.12 -49.22
N SER A 81 -1.61 5.56 -50.43
CA SER A 81 -0.57 4.56 -50.74
C SER A 81 0.78 5.16 -51.12
N ASP A 82 0.82 6.44 -51.52
CA ASP A 82 2.03 7.14 -51.96
C ASP A 82 1.84 8.64 -51.69
N LEU A 83 2.17 9.05 -50.46
CA LEU A 83 2.02 10.43 -50.03
C LEU A 83 2.96 11.35 -50.82
N GLY A 84 2.49 12.56 -51.12
CA GLY A 84 3.21 13.56 -51.89
C GLY A 84 3.62 14.75 -51.03
N VAL A 85 3.59 15.94 -51.64
CA VAL A 85 3.89 17.20 -50.95
C VAL A 85 2.79 17.49 -49.93
N ASN A 86 3.20 17.69 -48.67
CA ASN A 86 2.28 17.98 -47.57
C ASN A 86 1.88 19.46 -47.53
N THR A 87 0.62 19.69 -47.20
CA THR A 87 -0.01 20.99 -46.95
C THR A 87 -0.64 20.96 -45.57
N ASN A 88 -0.31 21.94 -44.74
CA ASN A 88 -0.90 22.07 -43.40
C ASN A 88 -2.41 22.29 -43.55
N PHE A 89 -3.19 21.43 -42.89
CA PHE A 89 -4.61 21.58 -42.72
C PHE A 89 -5.02 21.46 -41.23
N ASP A 90 -4.07 21.69 -40.31
CA ASP A 90 -4.22 21.52 -38.87
C ASP A 90 -5.33 22.40 -38.30
N ALA A 91 -5.87 21.93 -37.16
CA ALA A 91 -6.76 22.72 -36.35
C ALA A 91 -6.02 23.90 -35.68
N PRO A 92 -6.72 24.99 -35.33
CA PRO A 92 -6.13 26.03 -34.50
C PRO A 92 -5.67 25.47 -33.14
N THR A 93 -4.76 26.17 -32.48
CA THR A 93 -4.36 25.84 -31.10
C THR A 93 -5.58 25.89 -30.16
N ASN A 94 -5.68 24.94 -29.23
CA ASN A 94 -6.79 24.80 -28.28
C ASN A 94 -8.16 24.63 -28.95
N TRP A 95 -8.21 23.98 -30.11
CA TRP A 95 -9.46 23.70 -30.80
C TRP A 95 -10.32 22.70 -30.06
N ASP A 96 -11.59 23.03 -29.88
CA ASP A 96 -12.61 22.21 -29.23
C ASP A 96 -13.40 21.33 -30.21
N GLY A 97 -13.04 21.36 -31.50
CA GLY A 97 -13.74 20.63 -32.57
C GLY A 97 -14.79 21.46 -33.31
N SER A 98 -15.04 22.69 -32.89
CA SER A 98 -15.96 23.62 -33.58
C SER A 98 -15.63 23.82 -35.06
N CYS A 99 -16.63 24.13 -35.89
CA CYS A 99 -16.39 24.38 -37.31
C CYS A 99 -15.31 25.47 -37.52
N THR A 100 -14.31 25.17 -38.35
CA THR A 100 -13.28 26.15 -38.71
C THR A 100 -12.86 26.05 -40.16
N ALA A 101 -12.80 27.21 -40.82
CA ALA A 101 -12.24 27.39 -42.16
C ALA A 101 -10.75 27.79 -42.13
N ASN A 102 -10.12 27.74 -40.94
CA ASN A 102 -8.68 27.95 -40.82
C ASN A 102 -7.94 26.94 -41.69
N THR A 103 -6.86 27.42 -42.31
CA THR A 103 -6.02 26.66 -43.26
C THR A 103 -6.77 26.07 -44.46
N SER A 104 -7.90 26.65 -44.87
CA SER A 104 -8.65 26.21 -46.05
C SER A 104 -7.78 26.14 -47.32
N ILE A 105 -8.09 25.16 -48.17
CA ILE A 105 -7.40 24.92 -49.44
C ILE A 105 -8.39 25.21 -50.57
N GLN A 106 -8.08 26.22 -51.36
CA GLN A 106 -8.88 26.58 -52.53
C GLN A 106 -8.80 25.47 -53.59
N GLU A 107 -9.89 25.26 -54.32
CA GLU A 107 -9.95 24.33 -55.43
C GLU A 107 -8.86 24.65 -56.48
N GLY A 108 -8.21 23.61 -57.01
CA GLY A 108 -7.15 23.75 -58.01
C GLY A 108 -5.84 24.35 -57.50
N LYS A 109 -5.70 24.63 -56.20
CA LYS A 109 -4.41 25.07 -55.62
C LYS A 109 -3.33 24.03 -55.89
N THR A 110 -2.15 24.48 -56.30
CA THR A 110 -1.00 23.61 -56.56
C THR A 110 0.06 23.70 -55.46
N CYS A 111 0.65 22.55 -55.12
CA CYS A 111 1.68 22.38 -54.11
C CYS A 111 2.79 21.52 -54.72
N GLY A 112 3.98 22.10 -54.91
CA GLY A 112 5.06 21.42 -55.64
C GLY A 112 4.77 21.16 -57.13
N GLY A 113 3.90 21.97 -57.75
CA GLY A 113 3.57 21.87 -59.17
C GLY A 113 2.45 20.88 -59.53
N VAL A 114 1.90 20.17 -58.54
CA VAL A 114 0.74 19.27 -58.66
C VAL A 114 -0.43 19.77 -57.79
N PRO A 115 -1.68 19.32 -57.99
CA PRO A 115 -2.78 19.68 -57.11
C PRO A 115 -2.48 19.34 -55.64
N CYS A 116 -2.73 20.27 -54.71
CA CYS A 116 -2.38 20.09 -53.29
C CYS A 116 -3.14 18.95 -52.62
N VAL A 117 -4.38 18.72 -53.03
CA VAL A 117 -5.29 17.76 -52.41
C VAL A 117 -5.30 16.48 -53.23
N GLY A 118 -4.85 15.38 -52.64
CA GLY A 118 -4.96 14.02 -53.16
C GLY A 118 -5.32 13.02 -52.07
N ALA A 119 -4.85 13.24 -50.84
CA ALA A 119 -5.25 12.51 -49.65
C ALA A 119 -5.20 13.42 -48.41
N ILE A 120 -5.80 12.97 -47.32
CA ILE A 120 -5.71 13.62 -46.02
C ILE A 120 -5.42 12.58 -44.95
N THR A 121 -4.55 12.97 -44.02
CA THR A 121 -4.24 12.22 -42.81
C THR A 121 -4.73 12.98 -41.59
N ILE A 122 -5.33 12.25 -40.65
CA ILE A 122 -5.90 12.80 -39.42
C ILE A 122 -5.42 11.95 -38.25
N ASP A 123 -4.72 12.55 -37.31
CA ASP A 123 -4.26 11.86 -36.11
C ASP A 123 -5.44 11.45 -35.22
N PRO A 124 -5.29 10.43 -34.37
CA PRO A 124 -6.35 10.06 -33.43
C PRO A 124 -6.62 11.18 -32.40
N PRO A 125 -7.79 11.17 -31.74
CA PRO A 125 -8.04 12.03 -30.58
C PRO A 125 -7.11 11.63 -29.43
N VAL A 126 -6.89 12.56 -28.49
CA VAL A 126 -5.95 12.38 -27.39
C VAL A 126 -6.70 12.32 -26.06
N ILE A 127 -6.40 11.31 -25.25
CA ILE A 127 -6.85 11.24 -23.86
C ILE A 127 -5.83 11.96 -23.00
N GLU A 128 -6.30 12.92 -22.22
CA GLU A 128 -5.48 13.70 -21.29
C GLU A 128 -5.99 13.48 -19.87
N GLU A 129 -5.32 12.59 -19.13
CA GLU A 129 -5.68 12.22 -17.77
C GLU A 129 -4.59 12.56 -16.78
N GLN A 130 -4.99 13.13 -15.64
CA GLN A 130 -4.11 13.37 -14.50
C GLN A 130 -3.83 12.06 -13.76
N PRO A 131 -2.66 11.94 -13.10
CA PRO A 131 -2.37 10.80 -12.23
C PRO A 131 -3.44 10.61 -11.15
N CYS A 132 -3.73 9.37 -10.79
CA CYS A 132 -4.64 9.07 -9.69
C CYS A 132 -3.98 9.36 -8.34
N THR A 133 -4.79 9.78 -7.38
CA THR A 133 -4.37 9.93 -5.98
C THR A 133 -4.39 8.56 -5.29
N PRO A 134 -3.27 8.11 -4.70
CA PRO A 134 -3.24 6.89 -3.91
C PRO A 134 -3.85 7.12 -2.52
N HIS A 135 -4.54 6.10 -2.05
CA HIS A 135 -5.16 6.05 -0.73
C HIS A 135 -4.75 4.74 -0.06
N GLY A 136 -4.14 4.83 1.11
CA GLY A 136 -4.23 3.77 2.10
C GLY A 136 -5.47 4.04 2.94
N ASN A 137 -6.25 3.02 3.29
CA ASN A 137 -7.07 3.18 4.49
C ASN A 137 -6.07 3.48 5.63
N GLY A 138 -6.25 4.60 6.34
CA GLY A 138 -5.22 5.17 7.23
C GLY A 138 -4.88 6.66 7.04
N ASP A 139 -5.55 7.41 6.15
CA ASP A 139 -5.68 8.87 6.35
C ASP A 139 -6.19 9.13 7.78
N PRO A 140 -5.59 10.08 8.52
CA PRO A 140 -5.18 9.91 9.91
C PRO A 140 -6.34 9.57 10.84
N ILE A 141 -6.60 8.29 11.00
CA ILE A 141 -7.08 7.76 12.26
C ILE A 141 -5.84 7.07 12.82
N PRO A 142 -5.32 7.50 13.98
CA PRO A 142 -4.30 6.73 14.67
C PRO A 142 -4.88 5.32 14.82
N GLY A 143 -4.36 4.37 14.06
CA GLY A 143 -4.50 2.98 14.43
C GLY A 143 -4.07 2.86 15.89
N PRO A 144 -4.66 1.95 16.69
CA PRO A 144 -4.16 1.71 18.03
C PRO A 144 -2.64 1.53 17.92
N ALA A 145 -1.88 2.29 18.71
CA ALA A 145 -0.42 2.33 18.61
C ALA A 145 0.12 0.91 18.49
N HIS A 146 0.84 0.62 17.41
CA HIS A 146 1.57 -0.63 17.30
C HIS A 146 2.52 -0.69 18.48
N PHE A 147 2.50 -1.80 19.21
CA PHE A 147 3.44 -2.05 20.28
C PHE A 147 4.84 -2.13 19.69
N THR A 148 5.63 -1.08 19.89
CA THR A 148 7.07 -1.16 19.78
C THR A 148 7.60 -1.66 21.12
N ALA A 149 8.54 -2.60 21.10
CA ALA A 149 9.20 -3.01 22.33
C ALA A 149 9.87 -1.80 22.98
N GLY A 150 9.58 -1.56 24.26
CA GLY A 150 9.95 -0.34 24.98
C GLY A 150 8.87 0.76 24.96
N ASP A 151 7.71 0.53 24.34
CA ASP A 151 6.54 1.37 24.56
C ASP A 151 6.08 1.24 26.01
N ALA A 152 6.07 2.38 26.70
CA ALA A 152 5.78 2.47 28.14
C ALA A 152 4.42 1.86 28.53
N PHE A 153 3.50 1.69 27.58
CA PHE A 153 2.16 1.15 27.81
C PHE A 153 1.99 -0.32 27.44
N GLY A 154 2.99 -0.92 26.80
CA GLY A 154 2.90 -2.29 26.33
C GLY A 154 3.38 -3.33 27.33
N PRO A 155 3.10 -4.62 27.06
CA PRO A 155 3.48 -5.72 27.94
C PRO A 155 4.99 -5.83 28.10
N PHE A 156 5.42 -5.96 29.34
CA PHE A 156 6.79 -6.01 29.79
C PHE A 156 6.91 -7.02 30.92
N GLY A 157 8.00 -7.79 30.91
CA GLY A 157 8.33 -8.74 31.95
C GLY A 157 9.55 -8.33 32.74
N ARG A 158 9.45 -8.34 34.07
CA ARG A 158 10.59 -8.21 34.99
C ARG A 158 10.69 -9.44 35.87
N ALA A 159 11.80 -10.15 35.75
CA ALA A 159 12.09 -11.35 36.52
C ALA A 159 13.15 -11.07 37.59
N CYS A 160 12.84 -11.48 38.81
CA CYS A 160 13.73 -11.31 39.96
C CYS A 160 13.94 -12.64 40.70
N THR A 161 15.12 -12.83 41.28
CA THR A 161 15.47 -13.98 42.11
C THR A 161 16.01 -13.58 43.48
N GLY A 162 16.05 -14.54 44.40
CA GLY A 162 16.48 -14.36 45.78
C GLY A 162 17.11 -15.63 46.37
N ALA A 163 17.28 -15.66 47.68
CA ALA A 163 17.80 -16.83 48.37
C ALA A 163 16.93 -18.07 48.09
N PRO A 164 17.52 -19.27 48.00
CA PRO A 164 16.76 -20.51 47.77
C PRO A 164 15.75 -20.73 48.91
N TRP A 165 14.57 -21.20 48.53
CA TRP A 165 13.45 -21.25 49.45
C TRP A 165 13.42 -22.51 50.32
N PRO A 166 12.93 -22.43 51.57
CA PRO A 166 12.89 -23.57 52.47
C PRO A 166 11.93 -24.65 51.95
N ALA A 167 12.24 -25.91 52.26
CA ALA A 167 11.34 -27.03 51.99
C ALA A 167 10.02 -26.85 52.75
N CYS A 168 8.92 -27.33 52.18
CA CYS A 168 7.63 -27.27 52.86
C CYS A 168 6.74 -28.49 52.56
N GLY A 169 6.07 -29.01 53.60
CA GLY A 169 5.21 -30.18 53.46
C GLY A 169 5.99 -31.48 53.21
N GLN A 170 5.52 -32.30 52.25
CA GLN A 170 6.16 -33.58 51.87
C GLN A 170 7.42 -33.37 51.00
N GLU A 171 8.16 -34.46 50.75
CA GLU A 171 9.35 -34.45 49.90
C GLU A 171 9.05 -33.84 48.52
N GLU A 172 10.01 -33.08 47.96
CA GLU A 172 9.97 -32.42 46.64
C GLU A 172 9.14 -31.11 46.48
N LYS A 173 8.68 -30.50 47.57
CA LYS A 173 8.06 -29.15 47.54
C LYS A 173 8.89 -28.06 48.22
N VAL A 174 8.80 -26.85 47.68
CA VAL A 174 9.47 -25.65 48.20
C VAL A 174 8.44 -24.57 48.55
N CYS A 175 8.72 -23.80 49.59
CA CYS A 175 7.87 -22.71 50.04
C CYS A 175 8.03 -21.50 49.12
N VAL A 176 6.98 -21.10 48.43
CA VAL A 176 6.99 -19.99 47.48
C VAL A 176 6.31 -18.73 48.01
N PRO A 177 7.02 -17.67 48.43
CA PRO A 177 6.39 -16.37 48.61
C PRO A 177 5.79 -15.89 47.27
N LYS A 178 4.59 -15.30 47.36
CA LYS A 178 3.93 -14.61 46.25
C LYS A 178 3.91 -13.12 46.57
N PRO A 179 4.94 -12.35 46.18
CA PRO A 179 4.97 -10.91 46.41
C PRO A 179 3.79 -10.24 45.68
N PRO A 180 3.24 -9.13 46.22
CA PRO A 180 2.22 -8.37 45.51
C PRO A 180 2.68 -7.97 44.11
N SER A 181 1.81 -8.13 43.12
CA SER A 181 2.08 -7.82 41.70
C SER A 181 3.10 -8.74 40.99
N PHE A 182 3.59 -9.81 41.64
CA PHE A 182 4.47 -10.79 41.02
C PHE A 182 3.82 -12.18 41.00
N GLU A 183 3.99 -12.87 39.89
CA GLU A 183 3.74 -14.31 39.74
C GLU A 183 4.97 -15.10 40.20
N THR A 184 4.73 -16.29 40.74
CA THR A 184 5.82 -17.23 41.04
C THR A 184 6.02 -18.12 39.82
N CYS A 185 7.24 -18.12 39.30
CA CYS A 185 7.60 -18.83 38.08
C CYS A 185 8.92 -19.59 38.20
N ILE A 186 9.18 -20.43 37.21
CA ILE A 186 10.50 -20.96 36.87
C ILE A 186 10.86 -20.45 35.48
N MET A 187 12.15 -20.31 35.18
CA MET A 187 12.62 -19.81 33.90
C MET A 187 13.61 -20.75 33.22
N ARG A 188 13.68 -20.70 31.89
CA ARG A 188 14.66 -21.40 31.08
C ARG A 188 14.99 -20.62 29.82
N GLU A 189 16.21 -20.77 29.33
CA GLU A 189 16.63 -20.23 28.03
C GLU A 189 15.87 -20.87 26.88
N GLY A 190 15.50 -20.05 25.89
CA GLY A 190 14.79 -20.48 24.70
C GLY A 190 13.27 -20.52 24.85
N ASP A 191 12.62 -20.90 23.77
CA ASP A 191 11.19 -21.19 23.71
C ASP A 191 10.95 -22.66 24.09
N GLU A 192 10.45 -22.87 25.31
CA GLU A 192 10.35 -24.19 25.93
C GLU A 192 8.91 -24.46 26.35
N ALA A 193 8.54 -25.75 26.37
CA ALA A 193 7.24 -26.15 26.89
C ALA A 193 7.26 -26.15 28.43
N CYS A 194 6.18 -25.67 29.05
CA CYS A 194 6.10 -25.65 30.49
C CYS A 194 5.97 -27.06 31.08
N PRO A 195 6.73 -27.37 32.16
CA PRO A 195 6.64 -28.65 32.82
C PRO A 195 5.35 -28.75 33.65
N GLU A 196 5.00 -29.97 34.03
CA GLU A 196 3.87 -30.24 34.93
C GLU A 196 4.01 -29.45 36.24
N GLY A 197 2.90 -28.88 36.71
CA GLY A 197 2.87 -28.03 37.90
C GLY A 197 3.15 -26.55 37.66
N TRP A 198 3.58 -26.15 36.46
CA TRP A 198 3.87 -24.75 36.10
C TRP A 198 3.16 -24.34 34.78
N PRO A 199 1.83 -24.36 34.72
CA PRO A 199 1.11 -24.39 33.44
C PRO A 199 1.07 -23.06 32.67
N ILE A 200 1.31 -21.91 33.33
CA ILE A 200 1.14 -20.59 32.71
C ILE A 200 2.44 -20.17 32.03
N LYS A 201 2.45 -20.09 30.70
CA LYS A 201 3.64 -19.72 29.92
C LYS A 201 3.69 -18.24 29.59
N HIS A 202 4.82 -17.61 29.81
CA HIS A 202 5.21 -16.31 29.23
C HIS A 202 6.53 -16.46 28.47
N LEU A 203 6.54 -16.15 27.18
CA LEU A 203 7.76 -16.12 26.36
C LEU A 203 8.18 -14.67 26.16
N LEU A 204 9.40 -14.34 26.60
CA LEU A 204 9.91 -12.98 26.55
C LEU A 204 11.29 -12.94 25.89
N TYR A 205 11.59 -11.82 25.26
CA TYR A 205 12.84 -11.57 24.55
C TYR A 205 13.55 -10.37 25.17
N GLY A 206 14.84 -10.52 25.46
CA GLY A 206 15.64 -9.45 26.05
C GLY A 206 15.91 -8.33 25.05
N GLU A 207 15.85 -8.63 23.75
CA GLU A 207 15.91 -7.63 22.69
C GLU A 207 14.87 -7.96 21.63
N VAL A 208 14.15 -6.92 21.21
CA VAL A 208 13.18 -6.97 20.12
C VAL A 208 13.52 -5.81 19.19
N ASN A 209 13.96 -6.13 17.98
CA ASN A 209 14.21 -5.15 16.93
C ASN A 209 13.18 -5.36 15.83
N ASP A 210 12.11 -4.57 15.87
CA ASP A 210 11.05 -4.60 14.88
C ASP A 210 11.25 -3.46 13.87
N GLN A 211 11.67 -3.82 12.66
CA GLN A 211 11.80 -2.90 11.52
C GLN A 211 10.66 -3.10 10.52
N ARG A 212 9.59 -3.82 10.91
CA ARG A 212 8.49 -4.08 10.02
C ARG A 212 7.68 -2.80 9.81
N GLU A 213 7.44 -2.47 8.56
CA GLU A 213 6.65 -1.32 8.16
C GLU A 213 5.80 -1.65 6.93
N CYS A 214 4.83 -0.80 6.63
CA CYS A 214 4.01 -0.94 5.43
C CYS A 214 4.57 -0.06 4.32
N THR A 215 4.76 -0.62 3.13
CA THR A 215 5.14 0.16 1.95
C THR A 215 4.06 1.20 1.64
N ALA A 216 4.48 2.41 1.29
CA ALA A 216 3.56 3.49 0.91
C ALA A 216 2.68 3.10 -0.29
N CYS A 217 1.43 3.57 -0.28
CA CYS A 217 0.53 3.37 -1.41
C CYS A 217 0.91 4.26 -2.60
N THR A 218 0.91 3.67 -3.80
CA THR A 218 1.12 4.37 -5.06
C THR A 218 0.08 3.93 -6.09
N CYS A 219 -0.14 4.76 -7.12
CA CYS A 219 -1.02 4.45 -8.24
C CYS A 219 -0.24 4.42 -9.55
N SER A 220 -0.55 3.46 -10.41
CA SER A 220 -0.04 3.46 -11.78
C SER A 220 -0.53 4.69 -12.57
N ALA A 221 0.11 4.96 -13.71
CA ALA A 221 -0.49 5.87 -14.68
C ALA A 221 -1.88 5.35 -15.12
N PRO A 222 -2.83 6.25 -15.42
CA PRO A 222 -4.13 5.86 -15.95
C PRO A 222 -3.98 5.06 -17.25
N SER A 223 -4.75 4.00 -17.38
CA SER A 223 -4.72 3.14 -18.57
C SER A 223 -6.10 2.58 -18.90
N GLY A 224 -6.28 2.13 -20.14
CA GLY A 224 -7.54 1.56 -20.61
C GLY A 224 -8.67 2.57 -20.83
N GLY A 225 -8.39 3.88 -20.77
CA GLY A 225 -9.33 4.91 -21.18
C GLY A 225 -9.64 4.81 -22.67
N SER A 226 -10.82 5.27 -23.08
CA SER A 226 -11.23 5.32 -24.48
C SER A 226 -11.70 6.72 -24.85
N CYS A 227 -11.38 7.14 -26.07
CA CYS A 227 -11.97 8.33 -26.65
C CYS A 227 -12.26 8.12 -28.13
N THR A 228 -13.43 8.59 -28.56
CA THR A 228 -13.86 8.53 -29.95
C THR A 228 -14.27 9.92 -30.43
N ALA A 229 -13.80 10.31 -31.61
CA ALA A 229 -14.20 11.56 -32.26
C ALA A 229 -14.76 11.28 -33.66
N PHE A 230 -15.84 11.97 -34.02
CA PHE A 230 -16.33 12.09 -35.38
C PHE A 230 -15.65 13.28 -36.05
N VAL A 231 -14.93 13.04 -37.14
CA VAL A 231 -14.23 14.08 -37.91
C VAL A 231 -14.91 14.28 -39.25
N ALA A 232 -15.03 15.53 -39.68
CA ALA A 232 -15.68 15.89 -40.93
C ALA A 232 -14.93 16.99 -41.69
N LEU A 233 -14.95 16.85 -43.02
CA LEU A 233 -14.47 17.80 -44.00
C LEU A 233 -15.65 18.38 -44.75
N HIS A 234 -15.56 19.67 -45.09
CA HIS A 234 -16.67 20.41 -45.68
C HIS A 234 -16.26 21.20 -46.91
N ASP A 235 -17.20 21.32 -47.84
CA ASP A 235 -17.09 22.11 -49.06
C ASP A 235 -17.40 23.59 -48.88
N ASP A 236 -18.00 23.96 -47.75
CA ASP A 236 -18.23 25.34 -47.36
C ASP A 236 -17.60 25.69 -46.02
N SER A 237 -17.40 26.99 -45.79
CA SER A 237 -16.79 27.52 -44.57
C SER A 237 -17.70 27.48 -43.34
N ALA A 238 -18.98 27.13 -43.51
CA ALA A 238 -19.97 27.05 -42.43
C ALA A 238 -20.21 25.60 -41.96
N CYS A 239 -19.46 24.63 -42.49
CA CYS A 239 -19.55 23.21 -42.17
C CYS A 239 -20.95 22.60 -42.40
N VAL A 240 -21.62 23.00 -43.48
CA VAL A 240 -22.97 22.51 -43.81
C VAL A 240 -22.92 21.38 -44.83
N THR A 241 -22.05 21.48 -45.82
CA THR A 241 -21.93 20.60 -46.98
C THR A 241 -20.81 19.61 -46.73
N LEU A 242 -21.19 18.44 -46.24
CA LEU A 242 -20.26 17.36 -45.93
C LEU A 242 -19.58 16.85 -47.20
N ARG A 243 -18.25 16.89 -47.22
CA ARG A 243 -17.42 16.27 -48.26
C ARG A 243 -17.02 14.84 -47.86
N GLY A 244 -16.65 14.65 -46.61
CA GLY A 244 -16.19 13.36 -46.10
C GLY A 244 -16.15 13.37 -44.59
N SER A 245 -16.29 12.18 -43.99
CA SER A 245 -16.24 12.02 -42.56
C SER A 245 -15.77 10.63 -42.17
N ASN A 246 -15.20 10.53 -40.97
CA ASN A 246 -14.85 9.26 -40.36
C ASN A 246 -15.00 9.34 -38.84
N ILE A 247 -14.95 8.18 -38.21
CA ILE A 247 -14.79 8.04 -36.78
C ILE A 247 -13.34 7.63 -36.52
N VAL A 248 -12.69 8.29 -35.56
CA VAL A 248 -11.33 8.00 -35.13
C VAL A 248 -11.32 7.72 -33.64
N HIS A 249 -10.50 6.75 -33.22
CA HIS A 249 -10.38 6.35 -31.82
C HIS A 249 -8.99 6.66 -31.29
N ALA A 250 -8.90 7.00 -30.01
CA ALA A 250 -7.62 7.20 -29.34
C ALA A 250 -6.82 5.89 -29.36
N GLY A 251 -5.54 6.00 -29.72
CA GLY A 251 -4.63 4.85 -29.84
C GLY A 251 -4.63 4.14 -31.19
N ASP A 252 -5.55 4.48 -32.10
CA ASP A 252 -5.50 3.99 -33.48
C ASP A 252 -4.34 4.64 -34.27
N PRO A 253 -3.85 3.98 -35.34
CA PRO A 253 -2.98 4.64 -36.31
C PRO A 253 -3.67 5.87 -36.93
N THR A 254 -2.87 6.83 -37.40
CA THR A 254 -3.34 7.98 -38.18
C THR A 254 -4.27 7.52 -39.31
N LEU A 255 -5.49 8.04 -39.33
CA LEU A 255 -6.46 7.79 -40.41
C LEU A 255 -5.91 8.38 -41.70
N CYS A 256 -6.09 7.68 -42.83
CA CYS A 256 -5.87 8.25 -44.15
C CYS A 256 -7.09 8.07 -45.06
N MET A 257 -7.49 9.13 -45.74
CA MET A 257 -8.55 9.12 -46.76
C MET A 257 -8.04 9.68 -48.08
N ASP A 258 -8.27 8.94 -49.17
CA ASP A 258 -8.09 9.47 -50.52
C ASP A 258 -9.18 10.50 -50.84
N LEU A 259 -8.77 11.60 -51.48
CA LEU A 259 -9.62 12.70 -51.90
C LEU A 259 -9.53 12.88 -53.41
N SER A 260 -10.54 13.49 -54.02
CA SER A 260 -10.48 13.82 -55.45
C SER A 260 -9.33 14.81 -55.71
N PRO A 261 -8.40 14.50 -56.64
CA PRO A 261 -7.27 15.36 -56.93
C PRO A 261 -7.68 16.80 -57.26
N GLY A 262 -7.14 17.77 -56.53
CA GLY A 262 -7.40 19.20 -56.74
C GLY A 262 -8.71 19.73 -56.17
N ALA A 263 -9.47 18.92 -55.43
CA ALA A 263 -10.65 19.38 -54.72
C ALA A 263 -10.34 20.52 -53.73
N GLY A 264 -11.29 21.43 -53.54
CA GLY A 264 -11.25 22.40 -52.45
C GLY A 264 -11.59 21.75 -51.10
N LEU A 265 -10.96 22.23 -50.02
CA LEU A 265 -11.30 21.90 -48.63
C LEU A 265 -11.56 23.20 -47.88
N ALA A 266 -12.84 23.51 -47.66
CA ALA A 266 -13.24 24.82 -47.15
C ALA A 266 -13.23 24.88 -45.62
N ALA A 267 -13.62 23.80 -44.93
CA ALA A 267 -13.61 23.74 -43.48
C ALA A 267 -13.49 22.31 -42.94
N LYS A 268 -13.27 22.23 -41.63
CA LYS A 268 -13.23 21.00 -40.84
C LYS A 268 -13.97 21.17 -39.52
N SER A 269 -14.48 20.07 -38.99
CA SER A 269 -15.08 19.97 -37.67
C SER A 269 -14.77 18.63 -37.03
N ALA A 270 -14.75 18.59 -35.71
CA ALA A 270 -14.65 17.37 -34.93
C ALA A 270 -15.68 17.38 -33.80
N THR A 271 -16.34 16.26 -33.56
CA THR A 271 -17.29 16.10 -32.44
C THR A 271 -16.85 14.92 -31.62
N LEU A 272 -16.55 15.15 -30.33
CA LEU A 272 -16.28 14.06 -29.39
C LEU A 272 -17.57 13.25 -29.19
N LEU A 273 -17.52 11.96 -29.47
CA LEU A 273 -18.66 11.06 -29.34
C LEU A 273 -18.70 10.41 -27.95
N THR A 274 -17.56 9.85 -27.53
CA THR A 274 -17.43 9.15 -26.26
C THR A 274 -16.09 9.46 -25.62
N TYR A 275 -16.11 9.51 -24.30
CA TYR A 275 -14.93 9.52 -23.46
C TYR A 275 -15.21 8.64 -22.24
N GLU A 276 -14.44 7.58 -22.09
CA GLU A 276 -14.41 6.76 -20.89
C GLU A 276 -13.04 6.90 -20.26
N ARG A 277 -13.03 7.27 -18.99
CA ARG A 277 -11.79 7.45 -18.25
C ARG A 277 -11.09 6.11 -18.04
N GLY A 278 -9.76 6.14 -17.98
CA GLY A 278 -8.95 5.00 -17.61
C GLY A 278 -9.12 4.60 -16.14
N THR A 279 -8.39 3.55 -15.77
CA THR A 279 -8.24 3.10 -14.38
C THR A 279 -6.78 3.18 -13.97
N CYS A 280 -6.55 3.35 -12.67
CA CYS A 280 -5.23 3.21 -12.07
C CYS A 280 -5.19 1.95 -11.21
N THR A 281 -4.10 1.21 -11.32
CA THR A 281 -3.86 0.04 -10.48
C THR A 281 -3.16 0.51 -9.19
N PRO A 282 -3.71 0.19 -8.00
CA PRO A 282 -3.04 0.48 -6.74
C PRO A 282 -1.87 -0.48 -6.51
N GLU A 283 -0.79 0.03 -5.92
CA GLU A 283 0.41 -0.68 -5.55
C GLU A 283 0.83 -0.28 -4.12
N GLY A 284 1.58 -1.14 -3.43
CA GLY A 284 2.01 -0.93 -2.03
C GLY A 284 1.14 -1.66 -1.01
N GLY A 285 1.14 -1.18 0.23
CA GLY A 285 0.40 -1.80 1.33
C GLY A 285 0.94 -3.17 1.77
N GLN A 286 2.20 -3.47 1.44
CA GLN A 286 2.86 -4.73 1.79
C GLN A 286 3.73 -4.53 3.03
N ALA A 287 3.74 -5.53 3.91
CA ALA A 287 4.68 -5.58 5.01
C ALA A 287 6.09 -5.81 4.47
N VAL A 288 7.01 -4.91 4.82
CA VAL A 288 8.44 -5.01 4.55
C VAL A 288 9.21 -4.87 5.85
N GLY A 289 10.52 -5.13 5.80
CA GLY A 289 11.37 -5.15 6.99
C GLY A 289 11.40 -6.51 7.68
N GLU A 290 12.05 -6.56 8.84
CA GLU A 290 12.32 -7.79 9.57
C GLU A 290 12.04 -7.59 11.06
N LEU A 291 11.57 -8.65 11.71
CA LEU A 291 11.49 -8.75 13.16
C LEU A 291 12.63 -9.65 13.64
N VAL A 292 13.56 -9.08 14.41
CA VAL A 292 14.65 -9.83 15.04
C VAL A 292 14.40 -9.92 16.53
N LEU A 293 14.28 -11.15 17.02
CA LEU A 293 14.07 -11.47 18.42
C LEU A 293 15.31 -12.16 18.97
N SER A 294 15.83 -11.68 20.09
CA SER A 294 17.04 -12.23 20.71
C SER A 294 16.86 -12.47 22.21
N ASN A 295 17.73 -13.31 22.79
CA ASN A 295 17.73 -13.61 24.22
C ASN A 295 16.39 -14.14 24.76
N ALA A 296 15.78 -15.07 24.02
CA ALA A 296 14.52 -15.70 24.41
C ALA A 296 14.60 -16.39 25.78
N ARG A 297 13.61 -16.14 26.63
CA ARG A 297 13.41 -16.78 27.93
C ARG A 297 11.97 -17.22 28.07
N THR A 298 11.76 -18.48 28.41
CA THR A 298 10.45 -18.99 28.82
C THR A 298 10.32 -18.89 30.33
N PHE A 299 9.22 -18.29 30.79
CA PHE A 299 8.77 -18.32 32.17
C PHE A 299 7.51 -19.17 32.29
N CYS A 300 7.52 -20.12 33.22
CA CYS A 300 6.40 -20.98 33.50
C CYS A 300 5.94 -20.74 34.94
N CYS A 301 4.72 -20.28 35.12
CA CYS A 301 4.21 -19.77 36.38
C CYS A 301 3.12 -20.68 36.95
N LEU A 302 2.95 -20.61 38.27
CA LEU A 302 1.86 -21.29 38.96
C LEU A 302 0.52 -20.68 38.54
N ASP A 303 -0.50 -21.53 38.43
CA ASP A 303 -1.87 -21.06 38.26
C ASP A 303 -2.31 -20.31 39.54
N ALA A 304 -2.75 -19.06 39.38
CA ALA A 304 -3.29 -18.25 40.48
C ALA A 304 -4.56 -18.84 41.11
N SER A 305 -5.18 -19.82 40.45
CA SER A 305 -6.41 -20.51 40.85
C SER A 305 -6.18 -21.76 41.71
N ALA A 306 -4.93 -22.22 41.88
CA ALA A 306 -4.59 -23.45 42.59
C ALA A 306 -4.34 -23.30 44.11
N THR A 307 -4.91 -22.26 44.72
CA THR A 307 -4.95 -22.05 46.18
C THR A 307 -6.25 -22.51 46.81
#